data_AF-A0A8B6F5M7-F1
#
_entry.id   AF-A0A8B6F5M7-F1
#
_cell.length_a   1.000
_cell.length_b   1.000
_cell.length_c   1.000
_cell.angle_alpha   90.00
_cell.angle_beta   90.00
_cell.angle_gamma   90.00
#
_symmetry.space_group_name_H-M   'P 1'
#
loop_
_entity.id
_entity.type
_entity.pdbx_description
1 polymer ?
#
loop_
_entity_poly.entity_id
_entity_poly.type
_entity_poly.pdbx_seq_one_letter_code
_entity_poly.pdbx_strand_id
1 'polypeptide(L)'
;MMIKIPLDKITKLLELIDFFSSQKKVTLKHMQSLTGCLAFCTKALPSGRAFSRRLYSSLSQAKKPHHFIRVSNGMKKDLLVWKSFLTLFNGHTYIQDFDWVNSPDLELFTDSAGGKQLGCGAFLNGSWACLKWPSNWAKDILSDITYLEIIPIALAIFLWGEKFTNKKILFHCDNSAVVSILNSKTSKSERVMSIVRTIVLWTLKYNFQFKAIHLSSVTNIIADSLSRGQLEKFKKAAPAAEVEPTPVPQEFWDLLI
;
A
#
# COMPACT_ATOMS: atom_id res chain seq x y z
N MET A 1 -9.25 8.77 20.50
CA MET A 1 -8.26 8.42 21.56
C MET A 1 -6.89 8.24 20.92
N MET A 2 -5.82 8.70 21.54
CA MET A 2 -4.45 8.64 21.03
C MET A 2 -3.62 7.59 21.80
N ILE A 3 -2.78 6.84 21.09
CA ILE A 3 -1.84 5.86 21.64
C ILE A 3 -0.42 6.41 21.49
N LYS A 4 0.37 6.32 22.56
CA LYS A 4 1.80 6.66 22.55
C LYS A 4 2.64 5.39 22.57
N ILE A 5 3.56 5.28 21.63
CA ILE A 5 4.65 4.31 21.64
C ILE A 5 5.86 5.00 22.30
N PRO A 6 6.40 4.48 23.41
CA PRO A 6 7.57 5.06 24.05
C PRO A 6 8.78 5.15 23.09
N LEU A 7 9.48 6.28 23.10
CA LEU A 7 10.58 6.56 22.16
C LEU A 7 11.74 5.57 22.33
N ASP A 8 12.03 5.13 23.55
CA ASP A 8 13.03 4.09 23.84
C ASP A 8 12.74 2.78 23.09
N LYS A 9 11.45 2.42 22.95
CA LYS A 9 11.04 1.23 22.18
C LYS A 9 11.24 1.42 20.68
N ILE A 10 11.02 2.63 20.17
CA ILE A 10 11.25 2.96 18.77
C ILE A 10 12.74 2.90 18.45
N THR A 11 13.58 3.55 19.27
CA THR A 11 15.04 3.53 19.13
C THR A 11 15.57 2.10 19.17
N LYS A 12 15.15 1.30 20.16
CA LYS A 12 15.53 -0.12 20.26
C LYS A 12 15.11 -0.92 19.03
N LEU A 13 13.93 -0.65 18.48
CA LEU A 13 13.45 -1.33 17.28
C LEU A 13 14.28 -0.94 16.04
N LEU A 14 14.64 0.34 15.89
CA LEU A 14 15.52 0.81 14.82
C LEU A 14 16.90 0.15 14.90
N GLU A 15 17.50 0.06 16.09
CA GLU A 15 18.77 -0.64 16.31
C GLU A 15 18.71 -2.11 15.91
N LEU A 16 17.62 -2.80 16.30
CA LEU A 16 17.40 -4.20 15.89
C LEU A 16 17.25 -4.33 14.37
N ILE A 17 16.52 -3.41 13.73
CA ILE A 17 16.36 -3.41 12.27
C ILE A 17 17.72 -3.24 11.57
N ASP A 18 18.56 -2.32 12.05
CA ASP A 18 19.88 -2.05 11.48
C ASP A 18 20.83 -3.22 11.65
N PHE A 19 20.82 -3.84 12.84
CA PHE A 19 21.54 -5.09 13.08
C PHE A 19 21.11 -6.16 12.06
N PHE A 20 19.81 -6.46 11.94
CA PHE A 20 19.30 -7.51 11.04
C PHE A 20 19.61 -7.24 9.56
N SER A 21 19.64 -5.97 9.16
CA SER A 21 19.93 -5.57 7.78
C SER A 21 21.36 -5.93 7.37
N SER A 22 22.32 -5.87 8.30
CA SER A 22 23.71 -6.27 8.07
C SER A 22 23.93 -7.79 8.10
N GLN A 23 23.08 -8.56 8.79
CA GLN A 23 23.30 -9.98 9.00
C GLN A 23 22.81 -10.86 7.82
N LYS A 24 23.50 -12.00 7.61
CA LYS A 24 23.03 -13.08 6.72
C LYS A 24 22.21 -14.14 7.47
N LYS A 25 22.54 -14.35 8.75
CA LYS A 25 21.88 -15.28 9.66
C LYS A 25 21.83 -14.65 11.05
N VAL A 26 20.79 -14.95 11.81
CA VAL A 26 20.63 -14.54 13.20
C VAL A 26 20.18 -15.73 14.03
N THR A 27 20.46 -15.74 15.33
CA THR A 27 19.92 -16.79 16.21
C THR A 27 18.40 -16.66 16.36
N LEU A 28 17.70 -17.75 16.68
CA LEU A 28 16.28 -17.73 17.02
C LEU A 28 15.95 -16.72 18.13
N LYS A 29 16.80 -16.61 19.16
CA LYS A 29 16.63 -15.63 20.26
C LYS A 29 16.57 -14.19 19.74
N HIS A 30 17.47 -13.82 18.84
CA HIS A 30 17.46 -12.50 18.20
C HIS A 30 16.20 -12.29 17.35
N MET A 31 15.80 -13.29 16.55
CA MET A 31 14.57 -13.20 15.74
C MET A 31 13.33 -13.01 16.62
N GLN A 32 13.22 -13.73 17.73
CA GLN A 32 12.14 -13.57 18.72
C GLN A 32 12.13 -12.19 19.37
N SER A 33 13.30 -11.62 19.66
CA SER A 33 13.41 -10.25 20.20
C SER A 33 12.85 -9.22 19.23
N LEU A 34 13.24 -9.31 17.95
CA LEU A 34 12.74 -8.44 16.89
C LEU A 34 11.23 -8.59 16.68
N THR A 35 10.74 -9.82 16.51
CA THR A 35 9.30 -10.06 16.29
C THR A 35 8.47 -9.64 17.50
N GLY A 36 8.97 -9.79 18.73
CA GLY A 36 8.33 -9.29 19.94
C GLY A 36 8.21 -7.76 19.97
N CYS A 37 9.27 -7.03 19.59
CA CYS A 37 9.22 -5.57 19.49
C CYS A 37 8.23 -5.11 18.40
N LEU A 38 8.20 -5.79 17.26
CA LEU A 38 7.20 -5.56 16.20
C LEU A 38 5.78 -5.88 16.67
N ALA A 39 5.59 -6.95 17.45
CA ALA A 39 4.30 -7.32 18.03
C ALA A 39 3.74 -6.19 18.90
N PHE A 40 4.61 -5.57 19.71
CA PHE A 40 4.25 -4.44 20.55
C PHE A 40 3.80 -3.25 19.68
N CYS A 41 4.60 -2.85 18.69
CA CYS A 41 4.29 -1.71 17.83
C CYS A 41 3.00 -1.94 17.02
N THR A 42 2.77 -3.16 16.55
CA THR A 42 1.58 -3.52 15.75
C THR A 42 0.27 -3.60 16.54
N LYS A 43 0.30 -3.42 17.86
CA LYS A 43 -0.91 -3.14 18.66
C LYS A 43 -1.42 -1.71 18.42
N ALA A 44 -0.49 -0.76 18.31
CA ALA A 44 -0.79 0.64 18.03
C ALA A 44 -0.85 0.93 16.53
N LEU A 45 -0.12 0.17 15.71
CA LEU A 45 0.00 0.33 14.26
C LEU A 45 -0.39 -0.97 13.53
N PRO A 46 -1.70 -1.31 13.45
CA PRO A 46 -2.14 -2.59 12.92
C PRO A 46 -1.62 -2.89 11.50
N SER A 47 -1.48 -1.86 10.66
CA SER A 47 -1.02 -2.01 9.27
C SER A 47 0.41 -2.56 9.17
N GLY A 48 1.24 -2.39 10.21
CA GLY A 48 2.61 -2.91 10.25
C GLY A 48 2.69 -4.45 10.30
N ARG A 49 1.59 -5.15 10.59
CA ARG A 49 1.54 -6.62 10.62
C ARG A 49 1.88 -7.24 9.26
N ALA A 50 1.57 -6.55 8.17
CA ALA A 50 1.87 -6.99 6.81
C ALA A 50 3.36 -7.30 6.62
N PHE A 51 4.24 -6.48 7.20
CA PHE A 51 5.69 -6.62 7.12
C PHE A 51 6.28 -7.56 8.18
N SER A 52 5.46 -8.04 9.12
CA SER A 52 5.93 -8.94 10.19
C SER A 52 5.79 -10.42 9.81
N ARG A 53 4.92 -10.75 8.85
CA ARG A 53 4.53 -12.14 8.54
C ARG A 53 5.73 -13.03 8.19
N ARG A 54 6.62 -12.59 7.29
CA ARG A 54 7.81 -13.39 6.89
C ARG A 54 8.76 -13.65 8.05
N LEU A 55 8.90 -12.69 8.97
CA LEU A 55 9.72 -12.84 10.17
C LEU A 55 9.11 -13.89 11.09
N TYR A 56 7.80 -13.84 11.35
CA TYR A 56 7.10 -14.85 12.14
C TYR A 56 7.17 -16.25 11.53
N SER A 57 6.94 -16.37 10.22
CA SER A 57 7.03 -17.67 9.52
C SER A 57 8.42 -18.30 9.59
N SER A 58 9.47 -17.50 9.83
CA SER A 58 10.83 -18.03 9.97
C SER A 58 11.12 -18.65 11.33
N LEU A 59 10.32 -18.32 12.36
CA LEU A 59 10.52 -18.85 13.71
C LEU A 59 10.37 -20.37 13.77
N SER A 60 9.53 -20.96 12.93
CA SER A 60 9.34 -22.42 12.85
C SER A 60 10.53 -23.18 12.28
N GLN A 61 11.51 -22.48 11.69
CA GLN A 61 12.70 -23.10 11.09
C GLN A 61 13.74 -23.52 12.14
N ALA A 62 13.58 -23.09 13.40
CA ALA A 62 14.54 -23.33 14.47
C ALA A 62 13.84 -23.72 15.78
N LYS A 63 14.43 -24.66 16.52
CA LYS A 63 13.85 -25.18 17.78
C LYS A 63 14.50 -24.61 19.04
N LYS A 64 15.83 -24.43 19.05
CA LYS A 64 16.55 -23.93 20.24
C LYS A 64 16.97 -22.47 20.07
N PRO A 65 17.11 -21.69 21.15
CA PRO A 65 17.40 -20.25 21.08
C PRO A 65 18.69 -19.88 20.31
N HIS A 66 19.71 -20.75 20.33
CA HIS A 66 21.00 -20.53 19.66
C HIS A 66 21.04 -21.03 18.21
N HIS A 67 19.98 -21.69 17.72
CA HIS A 67 19.92 -22.10 16.31
C HIS A 67 19.82 -20.88 15.38
N PHE A 68 20.49 -20.95 14.24
CA PHE A 68 20.49 -19.86 13.26
C PHE A 68 19.33 -19.94 12.27
N ILE A 69 18.73 -18.79 11.97
CA ILE A 69 17.73 -18.56 10.94
C ILE A 69 18.35 -17.67 9.86
N ARG A 70 18.11 -18.00 8.59
CA ARG A 70 18.57 -17.18 7.46
C ARG A 70 17.72 -15.91 7.35
N VAL A 71 18.38 -14.75 7.29
CA VAL A 71 17.72 -13.47 6.98
C VAL A 71 17.59 -13.36 5.46
N SER A 72 16.38 -13.56 4.96
CA SER A 72 16.11 -13.51 3.52
C SER A 72 16.09 -12.06 3.00
N ASN A 73 16.31 -11.87 1.70
CA ASN A 73 16.20 -10.54 1.09
C ASN A 73 14.78 -9.96 1.27
N GLY A 74 13.74 -10.81 1.23
CA GLY A 74 12.37 -10.40 1.49
C GLY A 74 12.15 -9.86 2.90
N MET A 75 12.80 -10.44 3.91
CA MET A 75 12.78 -9.90 5.29
C MET A 75 13.48 -8.55 5.36
N LYS A 76 14.64 -8.40 4.71
CA LYS A 76 15.34 -7.11 4.68
C LYS A 76 14.50 -6.01 4.04
N LYS A 77 13.81 -6.33 2.93
CA LYS A 77 12.85 -5.41 2.30
C LYS A 77 11.71 -5.02 3.25
N ASP A 78 11.17 -5.95 4.04
CA ASP A 78 10.12 -5.63 5.03
C ASP A 78 10.64 -4.74 6.17
N LEU A 79 11.84 -5.04 6.66
CA LEU A 79 12.49 -4.27 7.72
C LEU A 79 12.86 -2.86 7.26
N LEU A 80 13.22 -2.70 5.98
CA LEU A 80 13.46 -1.40 5.39
C LEU A 80 12.19 -0.54 5.39
N VAL A 81 11.02 -1.12 5.10
CA VAL A 81 9.75 -0.37 5.18
C VAL A 81 9.47 0.08 6.61
N TRP A 82 9.69 -0.80 7.60
CA TRP A 82 9.62 -0.41 9.01
C TRP A 82 10.58 0.72 9.35
N LYS A 83 11.83 0.65 8.89
CA LYS A 83 12.83 1.69 9.11
C LYS A 83 12.36 3.03 8.55
N SER A 84 11.96 3.07 7.28
CA SER A 84 11.49 4.30 6.60
C SER A 84 10.30 4.95 7.31
N PHE A 85 9.39 4.15 7.85
CA PHE A 85 8.28 4.68 8.65
C PHE A 85 8.75 5.18 10.02
N LEU A 86 9.49 4.36 10.77
CA LEU A 86 9.89 4.67 12.15
C LEU A 86 10.83 5.87 12.24
N THR A 87 11.62 6.16 11.20
CA THR A 87 12.47 7.36 11.15
C THR A 87 11.69 8.67 11.13
N LEU A 88 10.46 8.65 10.62
CA LEU A 88 9.57 9.82 10.55
C LEU A 88 8.49 9.79 11.64
N PHE A 89 8.37 8.67 12.36
CA PHE A 89 7.30 8.46 13.32
C PHE A 89 7.60 9.14 14.66
N ASN A 90 6.75 10.07 15.06
CA ASN A 90 6.89 10.84 16.30
C ASN A 90 6.45 10.10 17.58
N GLY A 91 6.16 8.79 17.48
CA GLY A 91 5.71 7.97 18.60
C GLY A 91 4.23 8.07 18.95
N HIS A 92 3.42 8.82 18.19
CA HIS A 92 2.00 8.99 18.46
C HIS A 92 1.15 8.50 17.28
N THR A 93 0.08 7.79 17.59
CA THR A 93 -0.91 7.38 16.59
C THR A 93 -2.31 7.48 17.17
N TYR A 94 -3.30 7.73 16.33
CA TYR A 94 -4.69 7.78 16.75
C TYR A 94 -5.34 6.41 16.63
N ILE A 95 -6.31 6.14 17.48
CA ILE A 95 -7.19 5.00 17.28
C ILE A 95 -8.07 5.29 16.08
N GLN A 96 -8.04 4.36 15.15
CA GLN A 96 -8.79 4.41 13.90
C GLN A 96 -10.29 4.31 14.14
N ASP A 97 -11.07 4.81 13.20
CA ASP A 97 -12.53 4.70 13.20
C ASP A 97 -12.96 3.24 13.30
N PHE A 98 -14.10 2.98 13.96
CA PHE A 98 -14.59 1.62 14.15
C PHE A 98 -15.12 1.03 12.84
N ASP A 99 -15.86 1.82 12.08
CA ASP A 99 -16.59 1.40 10.89
C ASP A 99 -15.74 1.43 9.63
N TRP A 100 -16.08 0.53 8.69
CA TRP A 100 -15.54 0.53 7.35
C TRP A 100 -16.36 1.48 6.48
N VAL A 101 -15.70 2.43 5.83
CA VAL A 101 -16.31 3.34 4.87
C VAL A 101 -16.13 2.77 3.47
N ASN A 102 -17.22 2.65 2.71
CA ASN A 102 -17.14 2.15 1.34
C ASN A 102 -16.51 3.22 0.44
N SER A 103 -15.67 2.81 -0.51
CA SER A 103 -15.08 3.78 -1.45
C SER A 103 -16.14 4.59 -2.22
N PRO A 104 -17.30 4.06 -2.67
CA PRO A 104 -18.38 4.85 -3.25
C PRO A 104 -18.98 5.89 -2.30
N ASP A 105 -19.03 5.62 -1.00
CA ASP A 105 -19.51 6.59 0.00
C ASP A 105 -18.56 7.79 0.12
N LEU A 106 -17.28 7.59 -0.24
CA LEU A 106 -16.27 8.64 -0.38
C LEU A 106 -16.22 9.21 -1.81
N GLU A 107 -17.07 8.73 -2.71
CA GLU A 107 -16.97 8.93 -4.16
C GLU A 107 -15.56 8.65 -4.69
N LEU A 108 -14.94 7.58 -4.19
CA LEU A 108 -13.62 7.11 -4.58
C LEU A 108 -13.73 6.01 -5.64
N PHE A 109 -13.34 6.37 -6.86
CA PHE A 109 -13.37 5.49 -8.02
C PHE A 109 -11.99 5.41 -8.68
N THR A 110 -11.55 4.20 -8.99
CA THR A 110 -10.24 3.93 -9.60
C THR A 110 -10.42 2.94 -10.72
N ASP A 111 -9.71 3.13 -11.84
CA ASP A 111 -9.74 2.18 -12.96
C ASP A 111 -8.46 2.28 -13.80
N SER A 112 -8.16 1.20 -14.51
CA SER A 112 -7.04 1.11 -15.43
C SER A 112 -7.49 0.48 -16.75
N ALA A 113 -7.00 1.03 -17.87
CA ALA A 113 -7.24 0.48 -19.19
C ALA A 113 -5.92 -0.04 -19.77
N GLY A 114 -5.85 -1.34 -20.06
CA GLY A 114 -4.66 -1.95 -20.65
C GLY A 114 -4.48 -1.64 -22.13
N GLY A 115 -3.26 -1.33 -22.55
CA GLY A 115 -2.91 -1.12 -23.96
C GLY A 115 -2.07 0.14 -24.22
N LYS A 116 -1.49 0.24 -25.42
CA LYS A 116 -0.75 1.43 -25.84
C LYS A 116 -1.73 2.60 -26.00
N GLN A 117 -1.33 3.79 -25.53
CA GLN A 117 -2.12 5.05 -25.53
C GLN A 117 -3.28 5.12 -24.52
N LEU A 118 -3.49 4.07 -23.74
CA LEU A 118 -4.42 4.08 -22.60
C LEU A 118 -3.67 4.45 -21.32
N GLY A 119 -4.35 4.30 -20.19
CA GLY A 119 -3.89 4.86 -18.95
C GLY A 119 -4.63 4.36 -17.73
N CYS A 120 -4.58 5.14 -16.67
CA CYS A 120 -5.39 4.94 -15.48
C CYS A 120 -6.04 6.23 -15.02
N GLY A 121 -7.13 6.07 -14.28
CA GLY A 121 -7.93 7.15 -13.75
C GLY A 121 -8.20 6.95 -12.27
N ALA A 122 -8.20 8.05 -11.53
CA ALA A 122 -8.64 8.11 -10.15
C ALA A 122 -9.55 9.32 -9.96
N PHE A 123 -10.60 9.16 -9.18
CA PHE A 123 -11.54 10.21 -8.80
C PHE A 123 -11.86 10.08 -7.31
N LEU A 124 -11.95 11.22 -6.62
CA LEU A 124 -12.32 11.30 -5.21
C LEU A 124 -13.08 12.61 -4.95
N ASN A 125 -14.40 12.52 -4.76
CA ASN A 125 -15.26 13.63 -4.33
C ASN A 125 -14.96 14.94 -5.09
N GLY A 126 -15.07 14.90 -6.42
CA GLY A 126 -14.84 16.05 -7.31
C GLY A 126 -13.39 16.24 -7.78
N SER A 127 -12.39 15.82 -6.99
CA SER A 127 -10.98 15.83 -7.41
C SER A 127 -10.70 14.62 -8.30
N TRP A 128 -9.86 14.77 -9.32
CA TRP A 128 -9.59 13.70 -10.29
C TRP A 128 -8.17 13.74 -10.85
N ALA A 129 -7.65 12.59 -11.23
CA ALA A 129 -6.37 12.46 -11.91
C ALA A 129 -6.48 11.41 -13.02
N CYS A 130 -5.76 11.65 -14.11
CA CYS A 130 -5.67 10.75 -15.25
C CYS A 130 -4.22 10.68 -15.72
N LEU A 131 -3.70 9.48 -15.90
CA LEU A 131 -2.35 9.24 -16.39
C LEU A 131 -2.40 8.42 -17.66
N LYS A 132 -1.55 8.73 -18.64
CA LYS A 132 -1.29 7.84 -19.77
C LYS A 132 -0.12 6.92 -19.45
N TRP A 133 -0.18 5.68 -19.89
CA TRP A 133 0.96 4.78 -19.74
C TRP A 133 2.17 5.32 -20.49
N PRO A 134 3.37 5.31 -19.88
CA PRO A 134 4.58 5.77 -20.53
C PRO A 134 4.83 5.03 -21.85
N SER A 135 5.19 5.78 -22.90
CA SER A 135 5.40 5.22 -24.24
C SER A 135 6.59 4.26 -24.31
N ASN A 136 7.52 4.38 -23.37
CA ASN A 136 8.70 3.52 -23.21
C ASN A 136 8.41 2.23 -22.42
N TRP A 137 7.20 2.03 -21.87
CA TRP A 137 6.87 0.78 -21.21
C TRP A 137 6.83 -0.39 -22.19
N ALA A 138 7.53 -1.46 -21.81
CA ALA A 138 7.56 -2.69 -22.58
C ALA A 138 6.19 -3.38 -22.61
N LYS A 139 5.96 -4.19 -23.65
CA LYS A 139 4.68 -4.86 -23.88
C LYS A 139 4.29 -5.79 -22.73
N ASP A 140 5.27 -6.43 -22.09
CA ASP A 140 5.05 -7.32 -20.95
C ASP A 140 4.45 -6.57 -19.74
N ILE A 141 4.88 -5.32 -19.49
CA ILE A 141 4.32 -4.45 -18.46
C ILE A 141 2.87 -4.10 -18.80
N LEU A 142 2.63 -3.65 -20.03
CA LEU A 142 1.30 -3.26 -20.50
C LEU A 142 0.31 -4.44 -20.61
N SER A 143 0.79 -5.67 -20.55
CA SER A 143 -0.02 -6.89 -20.50
C SER A 143 -0.22 -7.44 -19.08
N ASP A 144 0.47 -6.90 -18.08
CA ASP A 144 0.34 -7.30 -16.67
C ASP A 144 -0.86 -6.60 -16.04
N ILE A 145 -2.06 -7.14 -16.31
CA ILE A 145 -3.34 -6.55 -15.88
C ILE A 145 -3.38 -6.30 -14.37
N THR A 146 -2.89 -7.24 -13.56
CA THR A 146 -2.84 -7.09 -12.10
C THR A 146 -1.96 -5.91 -11.67
N TYR A 147 -0.84 -5.68 -12.36
CA TYR A 147 0.01 -4.51 -12.10
C TYR A 147 -0.72 -3.22 -12.48
N LEU A 148 -1.32 -3.16 -13.67
CA LEU A 148 -2.00 -1.97 -14.17
C LEU A 148 -3.17 -1.54 -13.26
N GLU A 149 -3.96 -2.48 -12.75
CA GLU A 149 -5.12 -2.20 -11.92
C GLU A 149 -4.78 -1.82 -10.46
N ILE A 150 -3.59 -2.20 -9.96
CA ILE A 150 -3.13 -1.74 -8.64
C ILE A 150 -2.66 -0.28 -8.70
N ILE A 151 -2.15 0.18 -9.84
CA ILE A 151 -1.63 1.54 -10.01
C ILE A 151 -2.66 2.64 -9.69
N PRO A 152 -3.90 2.65 -10.21
CA PRO A 152 -4.86 3.71 -9.87
C PRO A 152 -5.25 3.72 -8.39
N ILE A 153 -5.24 2.57 -7.71
CA ILE A 153 -5.42 2.51 -6.25
C ILE A 153 -4.22 3.16 -5.55
N ALA A 154 -2.99 2.86 -5.99
CA ALA A 154 -1.79 3.51 -5.47
C ALA A 154 -1.81 5.01 -5.74
N LEU A 155 -2.24 5.45 -6.93
CA LEU A 155 -2.36 6.85 -7.32
C LEU A 155 -3.32 7.60 -6.41
N ALA A 156 -4.50 7.05 -6.16
CA ALA A 156 -5.49 7.66 -5.27
C ALA A 156 -4.95 7.84 -3.84
N ILE A 157 -4.24 6.83 -3.31
CA ILE A 157 -3.61 6.91 -1.97
C ILE A 157 -2.44 7.90 -1.95
N PHE A 158 -1.67 7.97 -3.03
CA PHE A 158 -0.56 8.92 -3.14
C PHE A 158 -1.05 10.35 -3.10
N LEU A 159 -2.06 10.68 -3.92
CA LEU A 159 -2.60 12.03 -4.06
C LEU A 159 -3.45 12.45 -2.85
N TRP A 160 -4.24 11.53 -2.31
CA TRP A 160 -5.29 11.87 -1.34
C TRP A 160 -5.22 11.09 -0.04
N GLY A 161 -4.09 10.44 0.26
CA GLY A 161 -3.93 9.64 1.47
C GLY A 161 -4.18 10.39 2.78
N GLU A 162 -3.99 11.71 2.80
CA GLU A 162 -4.36 12.56 3.94
C GLU A 162 -5.87 12.59 4.20
N LYS A 163 -6.70 12.54 3.15
CA LYS A 163 -8.17 12.44 3.29
C LYS A 163 -8.60 11.09 3.89
N PHE A 164 -7.71 10.11 3.91
CA PHE A 164 -7.93 8.77 4.46
C PHE A 164 -7.48 8.64 5.91
N THR A 165 -6.91 9.69 6.51
CA THR A 165 -6.29 9.61 7.83
C THR A 165 -7.24 9.06 8.90
N ASN A 166 -6.74 8.06 9.64
CA ASN A 166 -7.47 7.35 10.70
C ASN A 166 -8.71 6.54 10.26
N LYS A 167 -8.99 6.43 8.95
CA LYS A 167 -10.17 5.71 8.44
C LYS A 167 -9.90 4.23 8.21
N LYS A 168 -10.96 3.46 8.05
CA LYS A 168 -10.93 2.12 7.45
C LYS A 168 -11.68 2.15 6.13
N ILE A 169 -10.99 1.90 5.02
CA ILE A 169 -11.53 2.09 3.68
C ILE A 169 -11.73 0.75 3.00
N LEU A 170 -12.91 0.56 2.41
CA LEU A 170 -13.22 -0.57 1.57
C LEU A 170 -13.09 -0.17 0.10
N PHE A 171 -11.96 -0.49 -0.51
CA PHE A 171 -11.72 -0.25 -1.94
C PHE A 171 -12.50 -1.24 -2.77
N HIS A 172 -13.14 -0.75 -3.82
CA HIS A 172 -13.82 -1.60 -4.77
C HIS A 172 -12.92 -1.81 -6.00
N CYS A 173 -12.79 -3.06 -6.42
CA CYS A 173 -11.99 -3.45 -7.58
C CYS A 173 -12.74 -4.56 -8.32
N ASP A 174 -12.67 -4.56 -9.65
CA ASP A 174 -13.30 -5.54 -10.53
C ASP A 174 -12.37 -6.74 -10.82
N ASN A 175 -11.15 -6.75 -10.28
CA ASN A 175 -10.22 -7.85 -10.42
C ASN A 175 -10.02 -8.61 -9.12
N SER A 176 -10.47 -9.86 -9.13
CA SER A 176 -10.36 -10.77 -7.98
C SER A 176 -8.91 -11.05 -7.54
N ALA A 177 -7.94 -11.04 -8.46
CA ALA A 177 -6.53 -11.21 -8.13
C ALA A 177 -5.99 -9.99 -7.38
N VAL A 178 -6.33 -8.76 -7.83
CA VAL A 178 -6.00 -7.53 -7.12
C VAL A 178 -6.63 -7.51 -5.74
N VAL A 179 -7.92 -7.87 -5.63
CA VAL A 179 -8.62 -7.99 -4.34
C VAL A 179 -7.88 -8.94 -3.39
N SER A 180 -7.48 -10.12 -3.87
CA SER A 180 -6.73 -11.10 -3.09
C SER A 180 -5.36 -10.59 -2.65
N ILE A 181 -4.61 -9.94 -3.55
CA ILE A 181 -3.28 -9.36 -3.27
C ILE A 181 -3.39 -8.23 -2.26
N LEU A 182 -4.35 -7.33 -2.44
CA LEU A 182 -4.60 -6.21 -1.55
C LEU A 182 -5.09 -6.65 -0.18
N ASN A 183 -5.86 -7.72 -0.05
CA ASN A 183 -6.28 -8.22 1.26
C ASN A 183 -5.16 -9.02 1.96
N SER A 184 -4.42 -9.83 1.22
CA SER A 184 -3.32 -10.65 1.77
C SER A 184 -2.01 -9.87 1.97
N LYS A 185 -1.91 -8.67 1.38
CA LYS A 185 -0.71 -7.81 1.33
C LYS A 185 0.52 -8.55 0.75
N THR A 186 0.29 -9.47 -0.19
CA THR A 186 1.36 -10.27 -0.79
C THR A 186 1.06 -10.64 -2.24
N SER A 187 2.11 -10.82 -3.04
CA SER A 187 2.09 -11.25 -4.44
C SER A 187 3.40 -11.97 -4.76
N LYS A 188 3.37 -12.86 -5.76
CA LYS A 188 4.57 -13.53 -6.28
C LYS A 188 5.34 -12.64 -7.27
N SER A 189 4.66 -11.69 -7.91
CA SER A 189 5.29 -10.74 -8.83
C SER A 189 6.07 -9.69 -8.04
N GLU A 190 7.37 -9.55 -8.32
CA GLU A 190 8.21 -8.55 -7.67
C GLU A 190 7.73 -7.12 -7.99
N ARG A 191 7.28 -6.90 -9.24
CA ARG A 191 6.72 -5.64 -9.74
C ARG A 191 5.44 -5.26 -9.00
N VAL A 192 4.50 -6.20 -8.84
CA VAL A 192 3.29 -5.94 -8.04
C VAL A 192 3.65 -5.71 -6.57
N MET A 193 4.61 -6.46 -6.05
CA MET A 193 5.04 -6.32 -4.66
C MET A 193 5.79 -5.03 -4.34
N SER A 194 6.38 -4.33 -5.32
CA SER A 194 6.93 -2.99 -5.06
C SER A 194 5.79 -2.04 -4.70
N ILE A 195 4.74 -1.99 -5.52
CA ILE A 195 3.58 -1.12 -5.29
C ILE A 195 2.82 -1.49 -4.03
N VAL A 196 2.58 -2.78 -3.78
CA VAL A 196 1.89 -3.23 -2.55
C VAL A 196 2.65 -2.79 -1.29
N ARG A 197 4.00 -2.87 -1.28
CA ARG A 197 4.78 -2.38 -0.14
C ARG A 197 4.62 -0.88 0.05
N THR A 198 4.63 -0.12 -1.03
CA THR A 198 4.43 1.34 -1.00
C THR A 198 3.04 1.70 -0.46
N ILE A 199 1.99 1.03 -0.94
CA ILE A 199 0.62 1.20 -0.43
C ILE A 199 0.58 0.96 1.08
N VAL A 200 1.15 -0.15 1.55
CA VAL A 200 1.15 -0.46 2.98
C VAL A 200 2.01 0.53 3.78
N LEU A 201 3.11 1.05 3.23
CA LEU A 201 3.85 2.14 3.87
C LEU A 201 2.96 3.40 4.05
N TRP A 202 2.17 3.77 3.04
CA TRP A 202 1.23 4.88 3.18
C TRP A 202 0.13 4.60 4.20
N THR A 203 -0.30 3.35 4.37
CA THR A 203 -1.24 3.01 5.46
C THR A 203 -0.67 3.24 6.84
N LEU A 204 0.65 3.07 7.02
CA LEU A 204 1.32 3.44 8.26
C LEU A 204 1.44 4.96 8.39
N LYS A 205 1.86 5.66 7.32
CA LYS A 205 2.02 7.12 7.29
C LYS A 205 0.74 7.85 7.65
N TYR A 206 -0.37 7.52 7.00
CA TYR A 206 -1.66 8.17 7.19
C TYR A 206 -2.51 7.45 8.25
N ASN A 207 -1.99 6.40 8.89
CA ASN A 207 -2.68 5.62 9.91
C ASN A 207 -4.10 5.16 9.49
N PHE A 208 -4.25 4.64 8.28
CA PHE A 208 -5.53 4.10 7.81
C PHE A 208 -5.45 2.58 7.60
N GLN A 209 -6.60 1.91 7.54
CA GLN A 209 -6.68 0.52 7.10
C GLN A 209 -7.41 0.43 5.79
N PHE A 210 -7.12 -0.65 5.07
CA PHE A 210 -7.89 -0.95 3.87
C PHE A 210 -8.14 -2.43 3.68
N LYS A 211 -9.28 -2.69 3.06
CA LYS A 211 -9.69 -3.95 2.45
C LYS A 211 -10.08 -3.68 1.01
N ALA A 212 -10.02 -4.70 0.18
CA ALA A 212 -10.57 -4.67 -1.16
C ALA A 212 -11.76 -5.62 -1.25
N ILE A 213 -12.80 -5.26 -1.99
CA ILE A 213 -13.91 -6.15 -2.34
C ILE A 213 -14.14 -6.13 -3.85
N HIS A 214 -14.61 -7.27 -4.34
CA HIS A 214 -14.94 -7.41 -5.75
C HIS A 214 -16.30 -6.77 -6.03
N LEU A 215 -16.37 -5.84 -6.99
CA LEU A 215 -17.66 -5.38 -7.52
C LEU A 215 -18.07 -6.25 -8.70
N SER A 216 -19.31 -6.75 -8.66
CA SER A 216 -20.00 -7.16 -9.89
C SER A 216 -20.17 -5.91 -10.76
N SER A 217 -19.68 -5.98 -11.99
CA SER A 217 -19.52 -4.87 -12.95
C SER A 217 -20.76 -3.97 -13.06
N VAL A 218 -20.85 -2.92 -12.23
CA VAL A 218 -21.88 -1.88 -12.33
C VAL A 218 -21.18 -0.52 -12.36
N THR A 219 -21.13 0.02 -13.58
CA THR A 219 -20.89 1.43 -13.97
C THR A 219 -19.93 2.27 -13.13
N ASN A 220 -18.66 1.89 -13.08
CA ASN A 220 -17.55 2.81 -12.79
C ASN A 220 -17.25 3.72 -14.01
N ILE A 221 -18.29 4.40 -14.53
CA ILE A 221 -18.18 5.22 -15.76
C ILE A 221 -17.16 6.34 -15.59
N ILE A 222 -17.07 6.90 -14.38
CA ILE A 222 -16.16 8.01 -14.07
C ILE A 222 -14.71 7.56 -14.28
N ALA A 223 -14.26 6.54 -13.56
CA ALA A 223 -12.86 6.12 -13.68
C ALA A 223 -12.57 5.41 -15.01
N ASP A 224 -13.52 4.68 -15.61
CA ASP A 224 -13.38 4.10 -16.97
C ASP A 224 -13.18 5.19 -18.04
N SER A 225 -13.91 6.30 -17.93
CA SER A 225 -13.73 7.42 -18.87
C SER A 225 -12.36 8.08 -18.68
N LEU A 226 -11.91 8.22 -17.43
CA LEU A 226 -10.57 8.75 -17.11
C LEU A 226 -9.47 7.81 -17.62
N SER A 227 -9.53 6.51 -17.34
CA SER A 227 -8.50 5.53 -17.73
C SER A 227 -8.31 5.43 -19.26
N ARG A 228 -9.36 5.76 -20.03
CA ARG A 228 -9.37 5.83 -21.49
C ARG A 228 -9.10 7.22 -22.08
N GLY A 229 -8.90 8.25 -21.25
CA GLY A 229 -8.71 9.63 -21.69
C GLY A 229 -9.95 10.27 -22.34
N GLN A 230 -11.15 9.75 -22.07
CA GLN A 230 -12.42 10.24 -22.61
C GLN A 230 -12.97 11.40 -21.76
N LEU A 231 -12.29 12.54 -21.76
CA LEU A 231 -12.61 13.67 -20.86
C LEU A 231 -14.03 14.21 -21.04
N GLU A 232 -14.54 14.29 -22.27
CA GLU A 232 -15.92 14.71 -22.53
C GLU A 232 -16.97 13.78 -21.88
N LYS A 233 -16.73 12.47 -21.93
CA LYS A 233 -17.61 11.47 -21.30
C LYS A 233 -17.50 11.57 -19.77
N PHE A 234 -16.29 11.76 -19.25
CA PHE A 234 -16.05 11.99 -17.83
C PHE A 234 -16.79 13.25 -17.32
N LYS A 235 -16.65 14.40 -17.99
CA LYS A 235 -17.31 15.65 -17.58
C LYS A 235 -18.83 15.56 -17.62
N LYS A 236 -19.41 14.76 -18.52
CA LYS A 236 -20.86 14.44 -18.50
C LYS A 236 -21.24 13.56 -17.31
N ALA A 237 -20.40 12.60 -16.93
CA ALA A 237 -20.66 11.69 -15.81
C ALA A 237 -20.43 12.34 -14.43
N ALA A 238 -19.52 13.33 -14.34
CA ALA A 238 -19.18 14.06 -13.12
C ALA A 238 -19.12 15.57 -13.41
N PRO A 239 -20.27 16.25 -13.63
CA PRO A 239 -20.31 17.67 -14.01
C PRO A 239 -19.81 18.61 -12.91
N ALA A 240 -19.87 18.17 -11.64
CA ALA A 240 -19.36 18.92 -10.49
C ALA A 240 -17.85 18.71 -10.25
N ALA A 241 -17.16 17.90 -11.07
CA ALA A 241 -15.73 17.68 -10.93
C ALA A 241 -14.92 18.96 -11.16
N GLU A 242 -13.79 19.08 -10.48
CA GLU A 242 -12.85 20.19 -10.65
C GLU A 242 -12.49 20.38 -12.13
N VAL A 243 -12.30 21.63 -12.55
CA VAL A 243 -12.03 21.97 -13.96
C VAL A 243 -10.76 21.27 -14.43
N GLU A 244 -9.67 21.46 -13.69
CA GLU A 244 -8.35 20.91 -13.93
C GLU A 244 -8.13 19.60 -13.16
N PRO A 245 -7.29 18.67 -13.66
CA PRO A 245 -6.91 17.49 -12.91
C PRO A 245 -5.98 17.85 -11.73
N THR A 246 -6.02 17.03 -10.69
CA THR A 246 -5.01 16.99 -9.64
C THR A 246 -3.64 16.67 -10.29
N PRO A 247 -2.64 17.56 -10.16
CA PRO A 247 -1.30 17.32 -10.70
C PRO A 247 -0.69 16.06 -10.08
N VAL A 248 0.02 15.27 -10.88
CA VAL A 248 0.70 14.05 -10.42
C VAL A 248 2.21 14.30 -10.36
N PRO A 249 2.78 14.44 -9.15
CA PRO A 249 4.22 14.63 -8.94
C PRO A 249 5.10 13.53 -9.55
N GLN A 250 6.35 13.88 -9.88
CA GLN A 250 7.34 12.96 -10.46
C GLN A 250 7.64 11.77 -9.55
N GLU A 251 7.57 11.97 -8.24
CA GLU A 251 7.79 10.95 -7.22
C GLU A 251 6.84 9.77 -7.37
N PHE A 252 5.62 9.97 -7.91
CA PHE A 252 4.72 8.85 -8.19
C PHE A 252 5.22 8.01 -9.35
N TRP A 253 5.72 8.64 -10.41
CA TRP A 253 6.24 7.95 -11.59
C TRP A 253 7.48 7.13 -11.28
N ASP A 254 8.34 7.63 -10.39
CA ASP A 254 9.54 6.93 -9.94
C ASP A 254 9.23 5.63 -9.19
N LEU A 255 7.98 5.45 -8.69
CA LEU A 255 7.53 4.20 -8.06
C LEU A 255 7.17 3.11 -9.07
N LEU A 256 6.91 3.47 -10.33
CA LEU A 256 6.36 2.57 -11.35
C LEU A 256 7.45 1.88 -12.21
N ILE A 257 8.72 2.14 -11.92
CA ILE A 257 9.90 1.66 -12.65
C ILE A 257 10.50 0.42 -11.97
#